data_AF-A0A938P8P3-F1
#
_entry.id   AF-A0A938P8P3-F1
#
_cell.length_a   1.000
_cell.length_b   1.000
_cell.length_c   1.000
_cell.angle_alpha   90.00
_cell.angle_beta   90.00
_cell.angle_gamma   90.00
#
_symmetry.space_group_name_H-M   'P 1'
#
loop_
_entity.id
_entity.type
_entity.pdbx_description
1 polymer ?
#
loop_
_entity_poly.entity_id
_entity_poly.type
_entity_poly.pdbx_seq_one_letter_code
_entity_poly.pdbx_strand_id
1 'polypeptide(L)'
;MSFIKTLKRWVNPDGHASSRKQVLRLVLIGSLGLHALGAVIFGGIRLVTSMMKEETVFVAQPPVRTYEPRQVELKVKVQNKQRSSSRPQVVPRLVAARPANISLPDIKVDPKLVTTTFQPKFKAVSGTGLGVGLGSGYGTSGFGQGVSQVNFFGIQAVGERIAVCVDVSVSMVEEERGGPAGFLRVKQRVGDVIDAIKDGTQFNLIVFADGCSILEPGKMLFSTPETRTQAKQFLTPFNTEGQWGHDGGNFSGFAHGLKGGGGTTRLDLAIAAAMSQGADTLLIISDGLPQVRKVLTEEQREARNRMLADWQAQNAGALQAYERAAAAAPPAQVRTRRVWVPPQAAQPARPPSKAAPREGKPIDRGSPARPAREGYWTEVTETIGGGGGGGPPRPTPPAPPPLGNWTLADFVQHISLIYKDVYVAKGLKLPRIHCIGYQIDKDGGDFLKRLSEQYKGQFRMVRKLQ
;
A
#
# COMPACT_ATOMS: atom_id res chain seq x y z
N MET A 1 -34.23 -64.29 16.08
CA MET A 1 -34.14 -63.58 17.37
C MET A 1 -33.48 -62.24 17.14
N SER A 2 -34.18 -61.16 17.50
CA SER A 2 -33.97 -59.80 16.97
C SER A 2 -32.62 -59.17 17.36
N PHE A 3 -31.92 -58.59 16.37
CA PHE A 3 -30.74 -57.72 16.51
C PHE A 3 -30.92 -56.63 17.59
N ILE A 4 -32.16 -56.19 17.80
CA ILE A 4 -32.55 -55.23 18.83
C ILE A 4 -32.31 -55.79 20.23
N LYS A 5 -32.55 -57.09 20.48
CA LYS A 5 -32.25 -57.72 21.78
C LYS A 5 -30.73 -57.80 22.02
N THR A 6 -29.94 -58.06 20.98
CA THR A 6 -28.48 -58.08 21.07
C THR A 6 -27.90 -56.69 21.36
N LEU A 7 -28.44 -55.65 20.71
CA LEU A 7 -28.07 -54.25 20.94
C LEU A 7 -28.43 -53.81 22.37
N LYS A 8 -29.62 -54.18 22.87
CA LYS A 8 -30.08 -53.82 24.22
C LYS A 8 -29.24 -54.46 25.33
N ARG A 9 -28.78 -55.70 25.13
CA ARG A 9 -27.89 -56.43 26.05
C ARG A 9 -26.46 -55.90 26.03
N TRP A 10 -26.03 -55.31 24.91
CA TRP A 10 -24.73 -54.65 24.78
C TRP A 10 -24.71 -53.26 25.45
N VAL A 11 -25.81 -52.51 25.34
CA VAL A 11 -25.98 -51.20 25.97
C VAL A 11 -26.15 -51.30 27.49
N ASN A 12 -26.75 -52.38 28.00
CA ASN A 12 -26.91 -52.60 29.43
C ASN A 12 -26.68 -54.09 29.79
N PRO A 13 -25.43 -54.54 30.02
CA PRO A 13 -25.18 -55.89 30.50
C PRO A 13 -25.63 -55.98 31.96
N ASP A 14 -26.47 -56.97 32.27
CA ASP A 14 -26.90 -57.30 33.62
C ASP A 14 -25.67 -57.67 34.47
N GLY A 15 -25.10 -56.69 35.15
CA GLY A 15 -23.92 -56.87 35.98
C GLY A 15 -23.28 -55.53 36.33
N HIS A 16 -22.95 -55.36 37.61
CA HIS A 16 -22.41 -54.17 38.27
C HIS A 16 -21.19 -53.52 37.55
N ALA A 17 -21.41 -52.89 36.40
CA ALA A 17 -20.45 -51.99 35.80
C ALA A 17 -20.54 -50.67 36.58
N SER A 18 -19.45 -50.30 37.25
CA SER A 18 -19.27 -48.99 37.88
C SER A 18 -19.86 -47.88 37.00
N SER A 19 -20.69 -47.00 37.58
CA SER A 19 -21.35 -45.86 36.91
C SER A 19 -20.42 -45.12 35.93
N ARG A 20 -19.12 -45.04 36.25
CA ARG A 20 -18.09 -44.47 35.37
C ARG A 20 -17.93 -45.20 34.03
N LYS A 21 -17.96 -46.54 34.00
CA LYS A 21 -17.86 -47.35 32.76
C LYS A 21 -19.10 -47.19 31.87
N GLN A 22 -20.27 -46.98 32.46
CA GLN A 22 -21.51 -46.77 31.72
C GLN A 22 -21.56 -45.38 31.07
N VAL A 23 -21.16 -44.34 31.82
CA VAL A 23 -21.01 -42.98 31.27
C VAL A 23 -19.99 -42.94 30.13
N LEU A 24 -18.83 -43.60 30.30
CA LEU A 24 -17.77 -43.59 29.29
C LEU A 24 -18.21 -44.28 27.98
N ARG A 25 -19.00 -45.35 28.07
CA ARG A 25 -19.60 -46.01 26.89
C ARG A 25 -20.62 -45.13 26.18
N LEU A 26 -21.48 -44.42 26.92
CA LEU A 26 -22.45 -43.50 26.33
C LEU A 26 -21.75 -42.34 25.60
N VAL A 27 -20.70 -41.78 26.19
CA VAL A 27 -19.89 -40.72 25.56
C VAL A 27 -19.20 -41.23 24.29
N LEU A 28 -18.63 -42.44 24.30
CA LEU A 28 -18.00 -43.03 23.12
C LEU A 28 -18.99 -43.30 21.99
N ILE A 29 -20.17 -43.85 22.31
CA ILE A 29 -21.23 -44.10 21.32
C ILE A 29 -21.76 -42.77 20.75
N GLY A 30 -21.97 -41.77 21.60
CA GLY A 30 -22.38 -40.43 21.18
C GLY A 30 -21.36 -39.76 20.26
N SER A 31 -20.07 -39.84 20.62
CA SER A 31 -18.98 -39.29 19.81
C SER A 31 -18.87 -40.01 18.46
N LEU A 32 -18.95 -41.34 18.44
CA LEU A 32 -18.93 -42.11 17.20
C LEU A 32 -20.12 -41.78 16.29
N GLY A 33 -21.31 -41.62 16.87
CA GLY A 33 -22.51 -41.20 16.14
C GLY A 33 -22.36 -39.81 15.52
N LEU A 34 -21.78 -38.85 16.25
CA LEU A 34 -21.53 -37.51 15.74
C LEU A 34 -20.53 -37.51 14.56
N HIS A 35 -19.48 -38.31 14.64
CA HIS A 35 -18.50 -38.44 13.54
C HIS A 35 -19.11 -39.11 12.31
N ALA A 36 -19.92 -40.16 12.50
CA ALA A 36 -20.63 -40.81 11.39
C ALA A 36 -21.61 -39.85 10.70
N LEU A 37 -22.34 -39.04 11.47
CA LEU A 37 -23.24 -38.02 10.95
C LEU A 37 -22.48 -36.97 10.14
N GLY A 38 -21.35 -36.49 10.66
CA GLY A 38 -20.47 -35.57 9.94
C GLY A 38 -19.98 -36.15 8.62
N ALA A 39 -19.52 -37.39 8.61
CA ALA A 39 -19.04 -38.06 7.40
C ALA A 39 -20.14 -38.16 6.32
N VAL A 40 -21.40 -38.43 6.71
CA VAL A 40 -22.53 -38.48 5.77
C VAL A 40 -22.86 -37.10 5.21
N ILE A 41 -22.88 -36.05 6.03
CA ILE A 41 -23.18 -34.68 5.59
C ILE A 41 -22.08 -34.17 4.65
N PHE A 42 -20.81 -34.23 5.06
CA PHE A 42 -19.69 -33.73 4.26
C PHE A 42 -19.46 -34.59 3.02
N GLY A 43 -19.59 -35.91 3.14
CA GLY A 43 -19.51 -36.83 2.00
C GLY A 43 -20.64 -36.59 0.99
N GLY A 44 -21.87 -36.37 1.46
CA GLY A 44 -23.03 -36.06 0.61
C GLY A 44 -22.85 -34.75 -0.16
N ILE A 45 -22.41 -33.67 0.50
CA ILE A 45 -22.10 -32.39 -0.17
C ILE A 45 -21.02 -32.60 -1.23
N ARG A 46 -19.97 -33.38 -0.93
CA ARG A 46 -18.89 -33.64 -1.88
C ARG A 46 -19.36 -34.44 -3.10
N LEU A 47 -20.24 -35.41 -2.90
CA LEU A 47 -20.80 -36.22 -3.97
C LEU A 47 -21.69 -35.38 -4.89
N VAL A 48 -22.60 -34.58 -4.33
CA VAL A 48 -23.48 -33.68 -5.11
C VAL A 48 -22.66 -32.66 -5.90
N THR A 49 -21.67 -32.03 -5.25
CA THR A 49 -20.78 -31.08 -5.94
C THR A 49 -19.89 -31.75 -7.00
N SER A 50 -19.62 -33.04 -6.89
CA SER A 50 -18.91 -33.80 -7.92
C SER A 50 -19.80 -34.13 -9.12
N MET A 51 -21.06 -34.46 -8.89
CA MET A 51 -21.99 -34.82 -9.97
C MET A 51 -22.55 -33.60 -10.71
N MET A 52 -22.62 -32.43 -10.06
CA MET A 52 -23.08 -31.18 -10.68
C MET A 52 -21.97 -30.41 -11.42
N LYS A 53 -20.73 -30.91 -11.44
CA LYS A 53 -19.69 -30.36 -12.31
C LYS A 53 -19.89 -30.88 -13.73
N GLU A 54 -20.55 -30.08 -14.56
CA GLU A 54 -20.56 -30.30 -16.00
C GLU A 54 -19.12 -30.20 -16.54
N GLU A 55 -18.66 -31.24 -17.24
CA GLU A 55 -17.42 -31.18 -17.99
C GLU A 55 -17.58 -30.13 -19.09
N THR A 56 -16.83 -29.02 -18.97
CA THR A 56 -16.80 -27.99 -20.00
C THR A 56 -16.08 -28.54 -21.23
N VAL A 57 -16.83 -29.17 -22.13
CA VAL A 57 -16.33 -29.50 -23.47
C VAL A 57 -16.09 -28.18 -24.19
N PHE A 58 -14.83 -27.86 -24.44
CA PHE A 58 -14.45 -26.70 -25.23
C PHE A 58 -14.91 -26.93 -26.68
N VAL A 59 -16.12 -26.50 -27.00
CA VAL A 59 -16.57 -26.36 -28.38
C VAL A 59 -15.84 -25.16 -28.95
N ALA A 60 -14.89 -25.42 -29.86
CA ALA A 60 -14.26 -24.36 -30.64
C ALA A 60 -15.38 -23.56 -31.33
N GLN A 61 -15.35 -22.23 -31.17
CA GLN A 61 -16.30 -21.37 -31.88
C GLN A 61 -16.20 -21.68 -33.38
N PRO A 62 -17.33 -21.90 -34.10
CA PRO A 62 -17.28 -22.08 -35.53
C PRO A 62 -16.53 -20.91 -36.16
N PRO A 63 -15.63 -21.16 -37.13
CA PRO A 63 -14.75 -20.15 -37.67
C PRO A 63 -15.57 -18.94 -38.10
N VAL A 64 -15.26 -17.78 -37.51
CA VAL A 64 -15.85 -16.50 -37.91
C VAL A 64 -15.59 -16.37 -39.41
N ARG A 65 -16.66 -16.23 -40.21
CA ARG A 65 -16.54 -16.02 -41.65
C ARG A 65 -15.51 -14.92 -41.88
N THR A 66 -14.41 -15.28 -42.55
CA THR A 66 -13.43 -14.32 -43.05
C THR A 66 -14.17 -13.44 -44.03
N TYR A 67 -14.56 -12.24 -43.61
CA TYR A 67 -15.05 -11.25 -44.54
C TYR A 67 -13.88 -10.93 -45.47
N GLU A 68 -14.04 -11.21 -46.76
CA GLU A 68 -13.11 -10.71 -47.75
C GLU A 68 -13.03 -9.18 -47.59
N PRO A 69 -11.82 -8.60 -47.56
CA PRO A 69 -11.67 -7.16 -47.45
C PRO A 69 -12.45 -6.51 -48.60
N ARG A 70 -13.45 -5.67 -48.24
CA ARG A 70 -14.24 -4.91 -49.22
C ARG A 70 -13.25 -4.19 -50.13
N GLN A 71 -13.31 -4.50 -51.43
CA GLN A 71 -12.53 -3.79 -52.43
C GLN A 71 -12.98 -2.33 -52.43
N VAL A 72 -12.19 -1.46 -51.82
CA VAL A 72 -12.42 -0.02 -51.84
C VAL A 72 -11.93 0.47 -53.19
N GLU A 73 -12.85 0.67 -54.13
CA GLU A 73 -12.53 1.44 -55.34
C GLU A 73 -12.27 2.89 -54.92
N LEU A 74 -11.00 3.24 -54.75
CA LEU A 74 -10.59 4.63 -54.61
C LEU A 74 -10.82 5.34 -55.95
N LYS A 75 -11.98 5.99 -56.11
CA LYS A 75 -12.18 6.99 -57.15
C LYS A 75 -11.34 8.23 -56.82
N VAL A 76 -10.10 8.22 -57.30
CA VAL A 76 -9.21 9.38 -57.26
C VAL A 76 -9.77 10.44 -58.22
N LYS A 77 -10.46 11.46 -57.70
CA LYS A 77 -10.70 12.70 -58.45
C LYS A 77 -9.40 13.50 -58.44
N VAL A 78 -8.65 13.41 -59.53
CA VAL A 78 -7.49 14.26 -59.76
C VAL A 78 -8.00 15.69 -60.02
N GLN A 79 -8.04 16.53 -58.98
CA GLN A 79 -8.14 17.97 -59.18
C GLN A 79 -6.75 18.48 -59.56
N ASN A 80 -6.55 18.74 -60.85
CA ASN A 80 -5.38 19.43 -61.35
C ASN A 80 -5.30 20.80 -60.65
N LYS A 81 -4.34 20.92 -59.71
CA LYS A 81 -3.91 22.20 -59.15
C LYS A 81 -3.26 23.01 -60.26
N GLN A 82 -4.08 23.75 -61.00
CA GLN A 82 -3.64 24.80 -61.89
C GLN A 82 -2.98 25.89 -61.02
N ARG A 83 -1.65 25.95 -61.08
CA ARG A 83 -0.86 27.03 -60.50
C ARG A 83 -1.32 28.35 -61.12
N SER A 84 -2.06 29.16 -60.36
CA SER A 84 -2.13 30.59 -60.60
C SER A 84 -1.52 31.30 -59.39
N SER A 85 -0.24 31.60 -59.50
CA SER A 85 0.45 32.54 -58.64
C SER A 85 -0.14 33.93 -58.85
N SER A 86 -0.91 34.44 -57.88
CA SER A 86 -1.23 35.86 -57.79
C SER A 86 -0.90 36.34 -56.38
N ARG A 87 0.18 37.11 -56.34
CA ARG A 87 0.76 37.85 -55.22
C ARG A 87 -0.32 38.51 -54.34
N PRO A 88 -0.22 38.47 -52.99
CA PRO A 88 -1.18 39.12 -52.11
C PRO A 88 -1.17 40.64 -52.33
N GLN A 89 -2.31 41.21 -52.76
CA GLN A 89 -2.49 42.65 -52.86
C GLN A 89 -2.82 43.20 -51.47
N VAL A 90 -1.86 43.89 -50.85
CA VAL A 90 -2.08 44.64 -49.62
C VAL A 90 -2.74 45.97 -49.99
N VAL A 91 -3.90 46.27 -49.43
CA VAL A 91 -4.48 47.62 -49.47
C VAL A 91 -4.55 48.15 -48.04
N PRO A 92 -3.79 49.21 -47.70
CA PRO A 92 -3.88 49.83 -46.39
C PRO A 92 -4.98 50.89 -46.39
N ARG A 93 -5.77 51.00 -45.31
CA ARG A 93 -6.41 52.28 -44.99
C ARG A 93 -6.65 52.46 -43.49
N LEU A 94 -6.22 53.65 -43.06
CA LEU A 94 -6.20 54.20 -41.72
C LEU A 94 -7.52 54.88 -41.35
N VAL A 95 -7.78 54.93 -40.03
CA VAL A 95 -8.60 55.83 -39.19
C VAL A 95 -10.11 56.00 -39.46
N ALA A 96 -10.94 55.82 -38.43
CA ALA A 96 -11.57 56.94 -37.69
C ALA A 96 -12.53 56.43 -36.59
N ALA A 97 -12.42 57.05 -35.42
CA ALA A 97 -13.30 56.87 -34.27
C ALA A 97 -14.73 57.36 -34.55
N ARG A 98 -15.74 56.61 -34.08
CA ARG A 98 -16.96 57.16 -33.47
C ARG A 98 -17.81 56.04 -32.84
N PRO A 99 -18.34 56.24 -31.62
CA PRO A 99 -19.25 55.31 -30.98
C PRO A 99 -20.69 55.61 -31.44
N ALA A 100 -21.44 54.59 -31.82
CA ALA A 100 -22.88 54.73 -32.02
C ALA A 100 -23.59 53.46 -31.55
N ASN A 101 -24.55 53.68 -30.65
CA ASN A 101 -25.50 52.71 -30.15
C ASN A 101 -26.20 52.00 -31.31
N ILE A 102 -25.99 50.69 -31.41
CA ILE A 102 -26.76 49.82 -32.28
C ILE A 102 -27.46 48.80 -31.37
N SER A 103 -28.77 48.96 -31.30
CA SER A 103 -29.74 48.00 -30.80
C SER A 103 -29.56 46.68 -31.53
N LEU A 104 -29.22 45.63 -30.79
CA LEU A 104 -29.23 44.27 -31.30
C LEU A 104 -30.69 43.90 -31.64
N PRO A 105 -30.99 43.41 -32.86
CA PRO A 105 -32.28 42.79 -33.15
C PRO A 105 -32.40 41.47 -32.39
N ASP A 106 -33.58 41.21 -31.83
CA ASP A 106 -33.94 39.95 -31.17
C ASP A 106 -33.73 38.77 -32.13
N ILE A 107 -32.67 38.00 -31.90
CA ILE A 107 -32.48 36.72 -32.57
C ILE A 107 -33.37 35.72 -31.83
N LYS A 108 -34.52 35.40 -32.43
CA LYS A 108 -35.29 34.20 -32.07
C LYS A 108 -34.44 32.98 -32.41
N VAL A 109 -33.65 32.52 -31.44
CA VAL A 109 -33.00 31.22 -31.50
C VAL A 109 -34.05 30.20 -31.10
N ASP A 110 -34.65 29.52 -32.08
CA ASP A 110 -35.28 28.23 -31.81
C ASP A 110 -34.15 27.26 -31.45
N PRO A 111 -34.04 26.76 -30.20
CA PRO A 111 -33.12 25.69 -29.91
C PRO A 111 -33.70 24.43 -30.57
N LYS A 112 -33.34 24.22 -31.84
CA LYS A 112 -33.49 22.93 -32.48
C LYS A 112 -32.56 22.00 -31.72
N LEU A 113 -33.12 21.33 -30.70
CA LEU A 113 -32.49 20.24 -29.99
C LEU A 113 -31.98 19.27 -31.06
N VAL A 114 -30.67 19.29 -31.33
CA VAL A 114 -30.04 18.25 -32.11
C VAL A 114 -30.08 17.03 -31.20
N THR A 115 -31.16 16.28 -31.32
CA THR A 115 -31.27 14.92 -30.83
C THR A 115 -30.28 14.10 -31.63
N THR A 116 -29.04 14.07 -31.16
CA THR A 116 -28.08 13.07 -31.63
C THR A 116 -28.71 11.71 -31.35
N THR A 117 -29.03 11.01 -32.42
CA THR A 117 -29.67 9.69 -32.39
C THR A 117 -28.61 8.67 -31.96
N PHE A 118 -28.29 8.68 -30.67
CA PHE A 118 -27.69 7.57 -29.94
C PHE A 118 -28.31 7.54 -28.54
N GLN A 119 -29.63 7.36 -28.51
CA GLN A 119 -30.29 6.78 -27.34
C GLN A 119 -30.17 5.26 -27.48
N PRO A 120 -29.34 4.57 -26.69
CA PRO A 120 -29.48 3.12 -26.56
C PRO A 120 -30.83 2.89 -25.89
N LYS A 121 -31.83 2.50 -26.69
CA LYS A 121 -33.08 1.95 -26.17
C LYS A 121 -32.71 0.63 -25.49
N PHE A 122 -32.41 0.67 -24.20
CA PHE A 122 -32.38 -0.53 -23.38
C PHE A 122 -33.80 -1.11 -23.37
N LYS A 123 -33.98 -2.20 -24.12
CA LYS A 123 -35.09 -3.11 -23.86
C LYS A 123 -34.87 -3.65 -22.46
N ALA A 124 -35.69 -3.20 -21.52
CA ALA A 124 -35.89 -3.90 -20.26
C ALA A 124 -36.30 -5.34 -20.62
N VAL A 125 -35.41 -6.30 -20.36
CA VAL A 125 -35.80 -7.70 -20.27
C VAL A 125 -36.62 -7.79 -19.00
N SER A 126 -37.95 -7.79 -19.15
CA SER A 126 -38.87 -8.21 -18.10
C SER A 126 -38.74 -9.72 -17.93
N GLY A 127 -37.64 -10.15 -17.31
CA GLY A 127 -37.52 -11.48 -16.73
C GLY A 127 -38.08 -11.42 -15.33
N THR A 128 -39.39 -11.60 -15.21
CA THR A 128 -40.06 -11.95 -13.95
C THR A 128 -39.46 -13.25 -13.43
N GLY A 129 -38.75 -13.18 -12.30
CA GLY A 129 -38.13 -14.34 -11.67
C GLY A 129 -37.69 -14.05 -10.24
N LEU A 130 -38.69 -13.86 -9.36
CA LEU A 130 -38.68 -13.90 -7.90
C LEU A 130 -37.46 -13.33 -7.15
N GLY A 131 -37.68 -12.17 -6.54
CA GLY A 131 -36.94 -11.75 -5.36
C GLY A 131 -37.25 -12.64 -4.15
N VAL A 132 -36.20 -12.94 -3.39
CA VAL A 132 -36.29 -13.18 -1.94
C VAL A 132 -35.29 -12.24 -1.30
N GLY A 133 -35.78 -11.21 -0.61
CA GLY A 133 -34.92 -10.26 0.10
C GLY A 133 -35.51 -8.89 0.39
N LEU A 134 -36.82 -8.79 0.68
CA LEU A 134 -37.37 -7.65 1.42
C LEU A 134 -36.90 -7.76 2.88
N GLY A 135 -35.82 -7.07 3.20
CA GLY A 135 -35.31 -6.95 4.57
C GLY A 135 -34.29 -5.83 4.65
N SER A 136 -34.60 -4.81 5.44
CA SER A 136 -33.73 -3.67 5.73
C SER A 136 -32.35 -4.13 6.20
N GLY A 137 -31.32 -3.90 5.39
CA GLY A 137 -29.95 -4.18 5.77
C GLY A 137 -29.02 -3.92 4.61
N TYR A 138 -28.20 -2.88 4.75
CA TYR A 138 -27.07 -2.60 3.88
C TYR A 138 -26.21 -3.87 3.73
N GLY A 139 -26.28 -4.53 2.58
CA GLY A 139 -25.50 -5.75 2.37
C GLY A 139 -25.83 -6.52 1.10
N THR A 140 -24.99 -6.29 0.09
CA THR A 140 -24.55 -7.28 -0.92
C THR A 140 -25.58 -7.82 -1.93
N SER A 141 -25.18 -7.75 -3.20
CA SER A 141 -25.77 -8.42 -4.37
C SER A 141 -27.00 -7.75 -5.01
N GLY A 142 -26.75 -7.02 -6.10
CA GLY A 142 -27.75 -6.75 -7.15
C GLY A 142 -27.74 -5.29 -7.61
N PHE A 143 -27.46 -5.07 -8.91
CA PHE A 143 -27.46 -3.79 -9.63
C PHE A 143 -26.32 -2.80 -9.33
N GLY A 144 -25.20 -2.94 -10.06
CA GLY A 144 -24.45 -1.87 -10.77
C GLY A 144 -23.99 -0.56 -10.09
N GLN A 145 -24.38 -0.27 -8.86
CA GLN A 145 -24.18 1.03 -8.20
C GLN A 145 -22.94 1.08 -7.28
N GLY A 146 -22.26 -0.05 -7.03
CA GLY A 146 -21.12 -0.13 -6.10
C GLY A 146 -19.71 -0.20 -6.72
N VAL A 147 -19.60 -0.31 -8.05
CA VAL A 147 -18.31 -0.49 -8.74
C VAL A 147 -17.81 0.86 -9.26
N SER A 148 -16.70 1.35 -8.71
CA SER A 148 -16.00 2.53 -9.22
C SER A 148 -15.10 2.18 -10.39
N GLN A 149 -15.09 3.06 -11.40
CA GLN A 149 -14.01 3.12 -12.39
C GLN A 149 -13.23 4.41 -12.13
N VAL A 150 -11.98 4.29 -11.69
CA VAL A 150 -11.14 5.43 -11.34
C VAL A 150 -9.95 5.53 -12.29
N ASN A 151 -9.55 6.78 -12.55
CA ASN A 151 -8.37 7.08 -13.36
C ASN A 151 -7.19 7.44 -12.44
N PHE A 152 -6.37 6.45 -12.11
CA PHE A 152 -5.18 6.61 -11.27
C PHE A 152 -3.96 6.94 -12.14
N PHE A 153 -3.67 8.23 -12.34
CA PHE A 153 -2.53 8.68 -13.16
C PHE A 153 -2.57 8.13 -14.61
N GLY A 154 -3.76 7.90 -15.15
CA GLY A 154 -4.00 7.33 -16.48
C GLY A 154 -4.15 5.81 -16.52
N ILE A 155 -4.09 5.13 -15.37
CA ILE A 155 -4.52 3.75 -15.21
C ILE A 155 -6.03 3.74 -14.97
N GLN A 156 -6.79 3.02 -15.80
CA GLN A 156 -8.20 2.77 -15.56
C GLN A 156 -8.33 1.56 -14.63
N ALA A 157 -8.64 1.82 -13.36
CA ALA A 157 -8.85 0.78 -12.36
C ALA A 157 -10.35 0.64 -12.06
N VAL A 158 -10.78 -0.59 -11.75
CA VAL A 158 -12.18 -0.92 -11.47
C VAL A 158 -12.24 -1.75 -10.21
N GLY A 159 -13.02 -1.31 -9.21
CA GLY A 159 -13.15 -2.00 -7.92
C GLY A 159 -14.35 -1.55 -7.11
N GLU A 160 -14.84 -2.44 -6.23
CA GLU A 160 -15.86 -2.14 -5.22
C GLU A 160 -15.23 -1.73 -3.88
N ARG A 161 -13.97 -2.14 -3.66
CA ARG A 161 -13.19 -1.92 -2.43
C ARG A 161 -11.76 -1.47 -2.77
N ILE A 162 -11.56 -0.16 -2.86
CA ILE A 162 -10.34 0.44 -3.38
C ILE A 162 -9.43 0.93 -2.24
N ALA A 163 -8.19 0.43 -2.17
CA ALA A 163 -7.18 0.99 -1.28
C ALA A 163 -6.20 1.86 -2.09
N VAL A 164 -6.10 3.15 -1.74
CA VAL A 164 -5.08 4.05 -2.29
C VAL A 164 -3.88 4.06 -1.35
N CYS A 165 -2.72 3.62 -1.83
CA CYS A 165 -1.49 3.47 -1.06
C CYS A 165 -0.46 4.48 -1.57
N VAL A 166 -0.05 5.43 -0.72
CA VAL A 166 0.82 6.54 -1.09
C VAL A 166 2.13 6.45 -0.32
N ASP A 167 3.24 6.34 -1.06
CA ASP A 167 4.57 6.47 -0.49
C ASP A 167 4.78 7.92 -0.01
N VAL A 168 5.16 8.05 1.25
CA VAL A 168 5.48 9.32 1.93
C VAL A 168 6.91 9.30 2.48
N SER A 169 7.76 8.40 1.99
CA SER A 169 9.18 8.36 2.35
C SER A 169 9.91 9.65 1.96
N VAL A 170 11.07 9.89 2.58
CA VAL A 170 11.85 11.10 2.34
C VAL A 170 12.34 11.20 0.89
N SER A 171 12.56 10.07 0.20
CA SER A 171 12.95 10.06 -1.22
C SER A 171 11.91 10.78 -2.10
N MET A 172 10.61 10.65 -1.78
CA MET A 172 9.52 11.28 -2.53
C MET A 172 9.59 12.83 -2.56
N VAL A 173 10.35 13.46 -1.67
CA VAL A 173 10.54 14.92 -1.59
C VAL A 173 11.96 15.37 -1.91
N GLU A 174 12.82 14.47 -2.38
CA GLU A 174 14.15 14.85 -2.81
C GLU A 174 14.09 15.77 -4.05
N GLU A 175 15.08 16.65 -4.20
CA GLU A 175 15.12 17.62 -5.29
C GLU A 175 15.09 16.94 -6.67
N GLU A 176 15.74 15.79 -6.80
CA GLU A 176 15.71 14.97 -8.02
C GLU A 176 14.32 14.39 -8.33
N ARG A 177 13.43 14.33 -7.33
CA ARG A 177 12.02 13.93 -7.44
C ARG A 177 11.09 15.15 -7.54
N GLY A 178 11.64 16.36 -7.71
CA GLY A 178 10.90 17.61 -7.83
C GLY A 178 10.62 18.32 -6.51
N GLY A 179 11.25 17.87 -5.41
CA GLY A 179 11.18 18.52 -4.12
C GLY A 179 9.78 18.47 -3.48
N PRO A 180 9.56 19.27 -2.42
CA PRO A 180 8.26 19.40 -1.77
C PRO A 180 7.13 19.84 -2.74
N ALA A 181 7.46 20.67 -3.73
CA ALA A 181 6.52 21.10 -4.76
C ALA A 181 6.10 19.95 -5.70
N GLY A 182 7.02 19.02 -6.01
CA GLY A 182 6.74 17.79 -6.73
C GLY A 182 5.77 16.90 -5.98
N PHE A 183 6.02 16.71 -4.68
CA PHE A 183 5.13 15.93 -3.81
C PHE A 183 3.75 16.56 -3.62
N LEU A 184 3.64 17.90 -3.61
CA LEU A 184 2.35 18.58 -3.58
C LEU A 184 1.48 18.21 -4.80
N ARG A 185 2.07 18.04 -5.99
CA ARG A 185 1.34 17.55 -7.17
C ARG A 185 0.89 16.10 -7.01
N VAL A 186 1.68 15.27 -6.34
CA VAL A 186 1.28 13.91 -5.98
C VAL A 186 0.04 13.95 -5.09
N LYS A 187 0.02 14.79 -4.04
CA LYS A 187 -1.16 14.96 -3.17
C LYS A 187 -2.38 15.43 -3.94
N GLN A 188 -2.24 16.43 -4.81
CA GLN A 188 -3.33 16.94 -5.64
C GLN A 188 -3.92 15.82 -6.51
N ARG A 189 -3.06 15.05 -7.17
CA ARG A 189 -3.48 13.95 -8.03
C ARG A 189 -4.12 12.80 -7.28
N VAL A 190 -3.65 12.48 -6.08
CA VAL A 190 -4.33 11.55 -5.17
C VAL A 190 -5.71 12.10 -4.77
N GLY A 191 -5.81 13.41 -4.53
CA GLY A 191 -7.08 14.10 -4.33
C GLY A 191 -8.05 13.91 -5.48
N ASP A 192 -7.61 14.12 -6.73
CA ASP A 192 -8.43 13.90 -7.93
C ASP A 192 -8.94 12.46 -8.02
N VAL A 193 -8.09 11.48 -7.66
CA VAL A 193 -8.45 10.06 -7.66
C VAL A 193 -9.53 9.78 -6.63
N ILE A 194 -9.38 10.31 -5.42
CA ILE A 194 -10.36 10.18 -4.35
C ILE A 194 -11.69 10.82 -4.77
N ASP A 195 -11.64 12.00 -5.39
CA ASP A 195 -12.83 12.70 -5.88
C ASP A 195 -13.55 11.93 -7.01
N ALA A 196 -12.81 11.14 -7.80
CA ALA A 196 -13.35 10.29 -8.86
C ALA A 196 -13.94 8.94 -8.38
N ILE A 197 -13.74 8.56 -7.11
CA ILE A 197 -14.37 7.36 -6.54
C ILE A 197 -15.88 7.61 -6.40
N LYS A 198 -16.70 6.78 -7.05
CA LYS A 198 -18.16 6.89 -7.03
C LYS A 198 -18.72 6.66 -5.64
N ASP A 199 -19.81 7.34 -5.34
CA ASP A 199 -20.56 7.12 -4.11
C ASP A 199 -21.01 5.64 -4.01
N GLY A 200 -20.96 5.08 -2.81
CA GLY A 200 -21.28 3.66 -2.55
C GLY A 200 -20.11 2.68 -2.78
N THR A 201 -19.01 3.10 -3.40
CA THR A 201 -17.75 2.32 -3.40
C THR A 201 -17.09 2.44 -2.03
N GLN A 202 -16.53 1.34 -1.53
CA GLN A 202 -15.72 1.37 -0.31
C GLN A 202 -14.28 1.73 -0.65
N PHE A 203 -13.66 2.62 0.12
CA PHE A 203 -12.27 2.99 -0.07
C PHE A 203 -11.56 3.26 1.25
N ASN A 204 -10.23 3.26 1.19
CA ASN A 204 -9.39 3.78 2.26
C ASN A 204 -8.11 4.40 1.67
N LEU A 205 -7.53 5.34 2.41
CA LEU A 205 -6.25 5.95 2.08
C LEU A 205 -5.20 5.48 3.08
N ILE A 206 -4.10 4.95 2.56
CA ILE A 206 -2.99 4.37 3.30
C ILE A 206 -1.73 5.13 2.88
N VAL A 207 -0.94 5.56 3.86
CA VAL A 207 0.37 6.16 3.62
C VAL A 207 1.45 5.26 4.22
N PHE A 208 2.60 5.16 3.54
CA PHE A 208 3.71 4.33 4.01
C PHE A 208 5.07 4.95 3.75
N ALA A 209 6.01 4.72 4.67
CA ALA A 209 7.45 4.97 4.57
C ALA A 209 8.14 3.93 5.46
N ASP A 210 8.85 4.34 6.51
CA ASP A 210 9.33 3.47 7.59
C ASP A 210 8.18 2.86 8.42
N GLY A 211 7.12 3.63 8.59
CA GLY A 211 5.85 3.26 9.21
C GLY A 211 4.69 3.21 8.22
N CYS A 212 3.50 2.89 8.72
CA CYS A 212 2.28 2.83 7.92
C CYS A 212 1.10 3.40 8.71
N SER A 213 0.36 4.31 8.08
CA SER A 213 -0.89 4.85 8.64
C SER A 213 -2.04 4.67 7.66
N ILE A 214 -3.17 4.27 8.22
CA ILE A 214 -4.45 4.06 7.53
C ILE A 214 -5.39 5.16 8.00
N LEU A 215 -6.11 5.81 7.08
CA LEU A 215 -7.09 6.84 7.44
C LEU A 215 -8.12 6.33 8.46
N GLU A 216 -8.77 5.19 8.17
CA GLU A 216 -9.66 4.51 9.11
C GLU A 216 -9.15 3.08 9.36
N PRO A 217 -8.59 2.79 10.55
CA PRO A 217 -8.20 1.43 10.92
C PRO A 217 -9.42 0.50 11.02
N GLY A 218 -9.23 -0.78 10.69
CA GLY A 218 -10.24 -1.84 10.91
C GLY A 218 -11.40 -1.92 9.93
N LYS A 219 -11.71 -0.87 9.15
CA LYS A 219 -12.76 -0.90 8.11
C LYS A 219 -12.46 0.00 6.93
N MET A 220 -13.04 -0.30 5.77
CA MET A 220 -13.11 0.64 4.65
C MET A 220 -14.28 1.60 4.82
N LEU A 221 -14.10 2.83 4.35
CA LEU A 221 -15.13 3.88 4.37
C LEU A 221 -15.93 3.85 3.08
N PHE A 222 -17.24 4.09 3.14
CA PHE A 222 -17.99 4.38 1.91
C PHE A 222 -17.57 5.75 1.37
N SER A 223 -17.46 5.85 0.04
CA SER A 223 -17.24 7.12 -0.64
C SER A 223 -18.47 8.00 -0.45
N THR A 224 -18.29 9.09 0.29
CA THR A 224 -19.22 10.21 0.44
C THR A 224 -18.40 11.51 0.34
N PRO A 225 -19.03 12.67 0.10
CA PRO A 225 -18.30 13.95 0.09
C PRO A 225 -17.49 14.19 1.38
N GLU A 226 -18.02 13.76 2.53
CA GLU A 226 -17.39 13.91 3.85
C GLU A 226 -16.16 13.03 3.97
N THR A 227 -16.27 11.73 3.66
CA THR A 227 -15.15 10.79 3.79
C THR A 227 -14.06 11.07 2.76
N ARG A 228 -14.41 11.53 1.56
CA ARG A 228 -13.45 12.01 0.54
C ARG A 228 -12.70 13.25 1.02
N THR A 229 -13.39 14.18 1.68
CA THR A 229 -12.76 15.35 2.31
C THR A 229 -11.83 14.95 3.45
N GLN A 230 -12.26 14.01 4.30
CA GLN A 230 -11.46 13.45 5.38
C GLN A 230 -10.17 12.80 4.86
N ALA A 231 -10.25 12.03 3.76
CA ALA A 231 -9.08 11.43 3.13
C ALA A 231 -8.08 12.46 2.60
N LYS A 232 -8.56 13.55 1.98
CA LYS A 232 -7.69 14.65 1.54
C LYS A 232 -7.04 15.36 2.73
N GLN A 233 -7.78 15.60 3.82
CA GLN A 233 -7.25 16.18 5.05
C GLN A 233 -6.18 15.28 5.70
N PHE A 234 -6.41 13.97 5.72
CA PHE A 234 -5.44 12.98 6.23
C PHE A 234 -4.11 13.02 5.49
N LEU A 235 -4.09 13.28 4.18
CA LEU A 235 -2.84 13.38 3.41
C LEU A 235 -2.06 14.68 3.64
N THR A 236 -2.73 15.72 4.15
CA THR A 236 -2.17 17.08 4.30
C THR A 236 -0.85 17.13 5.08
N PRO A 237 -0.71 16.54 6.29
CA PRO A 237 0.48 16.74 7.12
C PRO A 237 1.74 16.07 6.58
N PHE A 238 1.63 15.00 5.78
CA PHE A 238 2.77 14.21 5.34
C PHE A 238 3.67 14.97 4.36
N ASN A 239 4.99 14.91 4.52
CA ASN A 239 5.93 15.56 3.61
C ASN A 239 5.64 17.06 3.44
N THR A 240 5.52 17.74 4.58
CA THR A 240 5.41 19.20 4.69
C THR A 240 6.61 19.75 5.44
N GLU A 241 6.83 21.07 5.41
CA GLU A 241 8.01 21.66 6.04
C GLU A 241 8.07 21.32 7.55
N GLY A 242 9.12 20.61 7.95
CA GLY A 242 9.30 20.15 9.32
C GLY A 242 8.62 18.80 9.66
N GLN A 243 7.96 18.17 8.70
CA GLN A 243 7.32 16.86 8.80
C GLN A 243 7.63 16.05 7.52
N TRP A 244 8.85 15.50 7.45
CA TRP A 244 9.33 14.69 6.33
C TRP A 244 9.36 13.23 6.72
N GLY A 245 9.00 12.34 5.78
CA GLY A 245 8.95 10.91 6.05
C GLY A 245 7.75 10.52 6.92
N HIS A 246 7.78 9.27 7.36
CA HIS A 246 6.76 8.73 8.26
C HIS A 246 7.29 7.52 9.03
N ASP A 247 7.75 7.76 10.26
CA ASP A 247 8.55 6.80 11.03
C ASP A 247 7.71 5.80 11.85
N GLY A 248 6.43 6.11 12.04
CA GLY A 248 5.49 5.31 12.83
C GLY A 248 4.06 5.69 12.52
N GLY A 249 3.13 4.76 12.71
CA GLY A 249 1.74 4.96 12.34
C GLY A 249 0.80 4.04 13.08
N ASN A 250 -0.47 4.05 12.68
CA ASN A 250 -1.51 3.26 13.33
C ASN A 250 -1.60 1.80 12.81
N PHE A 251 -0.67 1.37 11.95
CA PHE A 251 -0.59 -0.01 11.47
C PHE A 251 0.83 -0.56 11.52
N SER A 252 1.03 -1.65 12.28
CA SER A 252 2.34 -2.27 12.52
C SER A 252 2.55 -3.61 11.79
N GLY A 253 1.56 -4.05 11.01
CA GLY A 253 1.63 -5.26 10.20
C GLY A 253 0.48 -6.22 10.45
N PHE A 254 0.49 -7.34 9.72
CA PHE A 254 -0.53 -8.37 9.81
C PHE A 254 0.01 -9.64 10.48
N ALA A 255 -0.83 -10.28 11.30
CA ALA A 255 -0.41 -11.43 12.11
C ALA A 255 0.06 -12.59 11.23
N HIS A 256 -0.71 -12.92 10.19
CA HIS A 256 -0.49 -14.09 9.33
C HIS A 256 0.38 -13.82 8.09
N GLY A 257 0.83 -12.58 7.86
CA GLY A 257 1.79 -12.26 6.80
C GLY A 257 3.24 -12.57 7.19
N LEU A 258 4.14 -12.60 6.21
CA LEU A 258 5.59 -12.59 6.49
C LEU A 258 5.97 -11.39 7.37
N LYS A 259 6.92 -11.59 8.28
CA LYS A 259 7.39 -10.56 9.22
C LYS A 259 8.57 -9.77 8.64
N GLY A 260 8.43 -8.46 8.55
CA GLY A 260 9.51 -7.53 8.20
C GLY A 260 10.25 -7.03 9.44
N GLY A 261 11.57 -6.84 9.32
CA GLY A 261 12.46 -6.37 10.40
C GLY A 261 12.67 -4.85 10.42
N GLY A 262 11.73 -4.07 9.86
CA GLY A 262 11.88 -2.63 9.62
C GLY A 262 12.42 -2.29 8.23
N GLY A 263 12.86 -1.05 8.03
CA GLY A 263 13.35 -0.49 6.77
C GLY A 263 12.60 0.78 6.36
N THR A 264 12.99 1.42 5.24
CA THR A 264 12.64 2.82 4.94
C THR A 264 11.48 3.03 3.93
N THR A 265 11.05 1.95 3.26
CA THR A 265 9.93 1.96 2.30
C THR A 265 9.11 0.68 2.47
N ARG A 266 8.30 0.65 3.51
CA ARG A 266 7.52 -0.51 4.00
C ARG A 266 6.24 -0.75 3.20
N LEU A 267 6.41 -1.00 1.91
CA LEU A 267 5.31 -1.37 1.02
C LEU A 267 4.57 -2.64 1.51
N ASP A 268 5.27 -3.53 2.24
CA ASP A 268 4.68 -4.71 2.86
C ASP A 268 3.55 -4.34 3.82
N LEU A 269 3.74 -3.29 4.62
CA LEU A 269 2.72 -2.80 5.55
C LEU A 269 1.52 -2.21 4.82
N ALA A 270 1.74 -1.44 3.76
CA ALA A 270 0.63 -0.85 2.98
C ALA A 270 -0.23 -1.93 2.31
N ILE A 271 0.41 -2.94 1.71
CA ILE A 271 -0.28 -4.08 1.10
C ILE A 271 -1.03 -4.88 2.17
N ALA A 272 -0.39 -5.15 3.31
CA ALA A 272 -1.02 -5.84 4.41
C ALA A 272 -2.23 -5.08 4.97
N ALA A 273 -2.11 -3.75 5.14
CA ALA A 273 -3.18 -2.88 5.57
C ALA A 273 -4.38 -2.96 4.62
N ALA A 274 -4.14 -2.74 3.33
CA ALA A 274 -5.18 -2.80 2.28
C ALA A 274 -5.87 -4.16 2.24
N MET A 275 -5.10 -5.24 2.24
CA MET A 275 -5.62 -6.59 2.14
C MET A 275 -6.35 -7.05 3.40
N SER A 276 -5.91 -6.62 4.59
CA SER A 276 -6.59 -6.95 5.85
C SER A 276 -8.03 -6.38 5.90
N GLN A 277 -8.25 -5.25 5.23
CA GLN A 277 -9.57 -4.64 5.06
C GLN A 277 -10.37 -5.24 3.89
N GLY A 278 -9.79 -6.18 3.15
CA GLY A 278 -10.44 -6.85 2.03
C GLY A 278 -10.47 -6.04 0.74
N ALA A 279 -9.52 -5.14 0.50
CA ALA A 279 -9.43 -4.43 -0.79
C ALA A 279 -9.52 -5.39 -1.98
N ASP A 280 -10.28 -5.09 -3.02
CA ASP A 280 -10.22 -5.82 -4.29
C ASP A 280 -9.29 -5.16 -5.31
N THR A 281 -8.95 -3.89 -5.07
CA THR A 281 -8.12 -3.06 -5.95
C THR A 281 -7.17 -2.23 -5.11
N LEU A 282 -5.87 -2.37 -5.34
CA LEU A 282 -4.84 -1.55 -4.73
C LEU A 282 -4.27 -0.59 -5.77
N LEU A 283 -4.18 0.69 -5.41
CA LEU A 283 -3.58 1.75 -6.21
C LEU A 283 -2.34 2.26 -5.48
N ILE A 284 -1.16 1.85 -5.91
CA ILE A 284 0.11 2.14 -5.23
C ILE A 284 0.87 3.21 -6.02
N ILE A 285 1.37 4.23 -5.34
CA ILE A 285 2.36 5.18 -5.88
C ILE A 285 3.62 5.17 -5.02
N SER A 286 4.78 5.06 -5.66
CA SER A 286 6.12 5.07 -5.02
C SER A 286 7.19 5.51 -6.01
N ASP A 287 8.35 5.92 -5.52
CA ASP A 287 9.48 6.44 -6.29
C ASP A 287 10.76 5.58 -6.21
N GLY A 288 10.70 4.41 -5.57
CA GLY A 288 11.87 3.56 -5.39
C GLY A 288 11.56 2.09 -5.12
N LEU A 289 12.63 1.31 -4.95
CA LEU A 289 12.54 -0.10 -4.57
C LEU A 289 12.17 -0.22 -3.07
N PRO A 290 11.15 -1.01 -2.70
CA PRO A 290 10.80 -1.23 -1.30
C PRO A 290 11.97 -1.78 -0.48
N GLN A 291 12.25 -1.12 0.65
CA GLN A 291 13.33 -1.49 1.55
C GLN A 291 12.75 -2.16 2.80
N VAL A 292 12.41 -3.45 2.71
CA VAL A 292 11.89 -4.23 3.84
C VAL A 292 12.95 -5.22 4.28
N ARG A 293 13.45 -5.10 5.52
CA ARG A 293 14.50 -6.00 6.02
C ARG A 293 13.93 -7.38 6.31
N LYS A 294 14.67 -8.43 5.97
CA LYS A 294 14.34 -9.79 6.40
C LYS A 294 14.59 -9.95 7.90
N VAL A 295 13.81 -10.82 8.53
CA VAL A 295 14.00 -11.25 9.92
C VAL A 295 14.66 -12.62 9.96
N LEU A 296 15.40 -12.90 11.04
CA LEU A 296 15.92 -14.24 11.30
C LEU A 296 14.76 -15.22 11.44
N THR A 297 14.81 -16.30 10.65
CA THR A 297 13.98 -17.48 10.89
C THR A 297 14.23 -18.04 12.29
N GLU A 298 13.30 -18.85 12.81
CA GLU A 298 13.47 -19.45 14.14
C GLU A 298 14.76 -20.27 14.21
N GLU A 299 15.01 -21.11 13.20
CA GLU A 299 16.22 -21.92 13.11
C GLU A 299 17.50 -21.08 13.11
N GLN A 300 17.53 -19.99 12.32
CA GLN A 300 18.70 -19.10 12.30
C GLN A 300 18.86 -18.35 13.63
N ARG A 301 17.75 -18.02 14.32
CA ARG A 301 17.78 -17.39 15.64
C ARG A 301 18.32 -18.34 16.69
N GLU A 302 17.87 -19.59 16.69
CA GLU A 302 18.39 -20.63 17.57
C GLU A 302 19.88 -20.90 17.31
N ALA A 303 20.27 -21.07 16.05
CA ALA A 303 21.67 -21.27 15.67
C ALA A 303 22.54 -20.10 16.14
N ARG A 304 22.05 -18.86 15.99
CA ARG A 304 22.72 -17.67 16.51
C ARG A 304 22.81 -17.67 18.03
N ASN A 305 21.74 -18.03 18.73
CA ASN A 305 21.73 -18.08 20.19
C ASN A 305 22.75 -19.10 20.69
N ARG A 306 22.87 -20.26 20.04
CA ARG A 306 23.91 -21.26 20.33
C ARG A 306 25.30 -20.70 20.10
N MET A 307 25.54 -20.10 18.93
CA MET A 307 26.83 -19.47 18.61
C MET A 307 27.21 -18.37 19.63
N LEU A 308 26.25 -17.56 20.08
CA LEU A 308 26.49 -16.54 21.10
C LEU A 308 26.81 -17.15 22.46
N ALA A 309 26.12 -18.23 22.84
CA ALA A 309 26.42 -18.96 24.08
C ALA A 309 27.81 -19.59 24.04
N ASP A 310 28.19 -20.22 22.93
CA ASP A 310 29.52 -20.81 22.74
C ASP A 310 30.60 -19.74 22.76
N TRP A 311 30.38 -18.61 22.07
CA TRP A 311 31.29 -17.47 22.10
C TRP A 311 31.43 -16.90 23.52
N GLN A 312 30.33 -16.75 24.26
CA GLN A 312 30.36 -16.29 25.65
C GLN A 312 31.16 -17.25 26.54
N ALA A 313 30.96 -18.56 26.38
CA ALA A 313 31.71 -19.56 27.13
C ALA A 313 33.22 -19.52 26.82
N GLN A 314 33.59 -19.41 25.54
CA GLN A 314 34.98 -19.30 25.10
C GLN A 314 35.65 -17.99 25.55
N ASN A 315 34.88 -16.89 25.64
CA ASN A 315 35.40 -15.57 26.00
C ASN A 315 35.13 -15.20 27.47
N ALA A 316 34.62 -16.11 28.30
CA ALA A 316 34.21 -15.84 29.67
C ALA A 316 35.34 -15.22 30.51
N GLY A 317 36.57 -15.73 30.38
CA GLY A 317 37.74 -15.20 31.06
C GLY A 317 38.08 -13.77 30.63
N ALA A 318 38.03 -13.48 29.33
CA ALA A 318 38.30 -12.15 28.78
C ALA A 318 37.20 -11.14 29.17
N LEU A 319 35.94 -11.58 29.19
CA LEU A 319 34.80 -10.76 29.66
C LEU A 319 34.94 -10.43 31.15
N GLN A 320 35.27 -11.41 31.99
CA GLN A 320 35.51 -11.16 33.42
C GLN A 320 36.72 -10.25 33.67
N ALA A 321 37.79 -10.38 32.89
CA ALA A 321 38.95 -9.50 32.98
C ALA A 321 38.58 -8.06 32.60
N TYR A 322 37.79 -7.89 31.54
CA TYR A 322 37.24 -6.60 31.14
C TYR A 322 36.34 -6.00 32.23
N GLU A 323 35.42 -6.78 32.79
CA GLU A 323 34.51 -6.32 33.85
C GLU A 323 35.28 -5.91 35.12
N ARG A 324 36.28 -6.69 35.53
CA ARG A 324 37.18 -6.33 36.64
C ARG A 324 37.96 -5.06 36.35
N ALA A 325 38.49 -4.90 35.14
CA ALA A 325 39.20 -3.68 34.73
C ALA A 325 38.28 -2.46 34.70
N ALA A 326 37.04 -2.64 34.25
CA ALA A 326 36.01 -1.60 34.25
C ALA A 326 35.57 -1.22 35.66
N ALA A 327 35.43 -2.19 36.57
CA ALA A 327 35.07 -1.94 37.97
C ALA A 327 36.21 -1.30 38.77
N ALA A 328 37.47 -1.61 38.44
CA ALA A 328 38.65 -1.00 39.04
C ALA A 328 38.99 0.38 38.46
N ALA A 329 38.33 0.78 37.35
CA ALA A 329 38.54 2.10 36.77
C ALA A 329 38.06 3.18 37.77
N PRO A 330 38.88 4.20 38.07
CA PRO A 330 38.47 5.28 38.96
C PRO A 330 37.21 5.94 38.40
N PRO A 331 36.27 6.37 39.27
CA PRO A 331 35.08 7.08 38.82
C PRO A 331 35.50 8.30 38.03
N ALA A 332 34.73 8.59 36.99
CA ALA A 332 34.95 9.74 36.14
C ALA A 332 35.03 11.02 37.00
N GLN A 333 36.21 11.64 37.08
CA GLN A 333 36.39 12.84 37.86
C GLN A 333 35.86 14.02 37.05
N VAL A 334 34.87 14.69 37.60
CA VAL A 334 34.34 15.92 37.01
C VAL A 334 35.21 17.07 37.51
N ARG A 335 36.06 17.62 36.62
CA ARG A 335 36.78 18.86 36.90
C ARG A 335 36.08 20.01 36.20
N THR A 336 35.63 20.97 37.01
CA THR A 336 35.23 22.29 36.51
C THR A 336 36.49 23.14 36.41
N ARG A 337 36.85 23.56 35.21
CA ARG A 337 37.92 24.55 35.00
C ARG A 337 37.35 25.80 34.35
N ARG A 338 37.83 26.96 34.81
CA ARG A 338 37.58 28.22 34.13
C ARG A 338 38.43 28.28 32.88
N VAL A 339 37.76 28.28 31.73
CA VAL A 339 38.39 28.43 30.42
C VAL A 339 38.06 29.82 29.93
N TRP A 340 39.08 30.57 29.56
CA TRP A 340 38.90 31.83 28.85
C TRP A 340 38.43 31.51 27.44
N VAL A 341 37.24 31.96 27.09
CA VAL A 341 36.77 31.93 25.70
C VAL A 341 37.27 33.23 25.06
N PRO A 342 38.20 33.16 24.09
CA PRO A 342 38.73 34.35 23.46
C PRO A 342 37.64 35.13 22.71
N PRO A 343 37.80 36.45 22.54
CA PRO A 343 36.84 37.27 21.81
C PRO A 343 36.60 36.70 20.41
N GLN A 344 35.33 36.57 20.06
CA GLN A 344 34.92 36.09 18.74
C GLN A 344 34.57 37.29 17.88
N ALA A 345 35.28 37.43 16.76
CA ALA A 345 34.94 38.42 15.75
C ALA A 345 33.50 38.20 15.24
N ALA A 346 32.87 39.28 14.76
CA ALA A 346 31.54 39.20 14.19
C ALA A 346 31.51 38.13 13.08
N GLN A 347 30.60 37.17 13.21
CA GLN A 347 30.42 36.14 12.20
C GLN A 347 29.28 36.57 11.28
N PRO A 348 29.53 36.68 9.96
CA PRO A 348 28.48 36.99 9.01
C PRO A 348 27.42 35.90 9.03
N ALA A 349 26.19 36.26 8.66
CA ALA A 349 25.11 35.29 8.57
C ALA A 349 25.53 34.15 7.63
N ARG A 350 25.42 32.92 8.13
CA ARG A 350 25.63 31.74 7.31
C ARG A 350 24.29 31.41 6.66
N PRO A 351 24.20 31.39 5.32
CA PRO A 351 22.97 30.98 4.65
C PRO A 351 22.63 29.52 4.98
N PRO A 352 21.34 29.13 4.92
CA PRO A 352 20.93 27.74 5.01
C PRO A 352 21.74 26.86 4.07
N SER A 353 22.09 25.66 4.54
CA SER A 353 22.76 24.67 3.69
C SER A 353 21.86 24.32 2.49
N LYS A 354 22.45 24.25 1.30
CA LYS A 354 21.80 23.72 0.08
C LYS A 354 21.76 22.19 0.03
N ALA A 355 22.31 21.50 1.03
CA ALA A 355 22.28 20.04 1.06
C ALA A 355 20.84 19.54 1.19
N ALA A 356 20.53 18.46 0.47
CA ALA A 356 19.24 17.80 0.53
C ALA A 356 18.89 17.41 1.99
N PRO A 357 17.61 17.54 2.39
CA PRO A 357 17.15 17.10 3.70
C PRO A 357 17.56 15.64 3.94
N ARG A 358 18.02 15.34 5.15
CA ARG A 358 18.35 13.96 5.56
C ARG A 358 17.38 13.52 6.63
N GLU A 359 16.97 12.26 6.55
CA GLU A 359 16.07 11.62 7.50
C GLU A 359 16.57 11.76 8.96
N GLY A 360 15.66 12.17 9.86
CA GLY A 360 15.94 12.39 11.28
C GLY A 360 16.85 13.58 11.62
N LYS A 361 17.30 14.39 10.64
CA LYS A 361 18.12 15.58 10.90
C LYS A 361 17.32 16.87 10.71
N PRO A 362 17.36 17.81 11.69
CA PRO A 362 16.73 19.11 11.53
C PRO A 362 17.35 19.87 10.35
N ILE A 363 16.50 20.58 9.60
CA ILE A 363 16.92 21.44 8.49
C ILE A 363 17.92 22.47 9.01
N ASP A 364 19.09 22.55 8.39
CA ASP A 364 20.06 23.61 8.66
C ASP A 364 19.53 24.93 8.11
N ARG A 365 18.85 25.69 8.97
CA ARG A 365 18.28 27.01 8.68
C ARG A 365 19.34 28.11 8.52
N GLY A 366 20.62 27.74 8.53
CA GLY A 366 21.72 28.69 8.58
C GLY A 366 21.84 29.28 9.99
N SER A 367 22.65 30.31 10.10
CA SER A 367 22.88 31.00 11.37
C SER A 367 22.71 32.49 11.15
N PRO A 368 21.93 33.21 11.98
CA PRO A 368 21.87 34.65 11.90
C PRO A 368 23.26 35.25 12.14
N ALA A 369 23.51 36.45 11.61
CA ALA A 369 24.75 37.17 11.86
C ALA A 369 24.93 37.32 13.38
N ARG A 370 26.09 36.91 13.88
CA ARG A 370 26.43 37.02 15.30
C ARG A 370 27.32 38.25 15.47
N PRO A 371 26.92 39.25 16.28
CA PRO A 371 27.78 40.39 16.56
C PRO A 371 29.05 39.92 17.26
N ALA A 372 30.11 40.74 17.15
CA ALA A 372 31.35 40.47 17.87
C ALA A 372 31.06 40.34 19.37
N ARG A 373 31.67 39.33 19.99
CA ARG A 373 31.56 39.09 21.43
C ARG A 373 32.92 39.25 22.07
N GLU A 374 32.98 40.06 23.11
CA GLU A 374 34.17 40.16 23.95
C GLU A 374 34.45 38.82 24.62
N GLY A 375 35.73 38.54 24.90
CA GLY A 375 36.12 37.31 25.56
C GLY A 375 35.54 37.25 26.97
N TYR A 376 35.17 36.06 27.43
CA TYR A 376 34.63 35.87 28.76
C TYR A 376 35.13 34.56 29.36
N TRP A 377 35.20 34.53 30.68
CA TRP A 377 35.49 33.32 31.43
C TRP A 377 34.23 32.45 31.50
N THR A 378 34.35 31.20 31.11
CA THR A 378 33.27 30.21 31.28
C THR A 378 33.77 29.02 32.05
N GLU A 379 32.90 28.44 32.86
CA GLU A 379 33.19 27.22 33.61
C GLU A 379 32.83 26.03 32.73
N VAL A 380 33.86 25.37 32.19
CA VAL A 380 33.69 24.14 31.42
C VAL A 380 33.84 22.99 32.39
N THR A 381 32.79 22.17 32.44
CA THR A 381 32.78 20.91 33.18
C THR A 381 33.36 19.83 32.27
N GLU A 382 34.60 19.42 32.52
CA GLU A 382 35.23 18.32 31.80
C GLU A 382 35.20 17.06 32.65
N THR A 383 34.70 15.97 32.07
CA THR A 383 34.76 14.64 32.67
C THR A 383 36.13 14.02 32.33
N ILE A 384 37.05 14.04 33.29
CA ILE A 384 38.38 13.45 33.16
C ILE A 384 38.34 12.05 33.79
N GLY A 385 38.68 11.02 33.02
CA GLY A 385 38.74 9.63 33.51
C GLY A 385 37.46 8.81 33.33
N GLY A 386 36.45 9.33 32.65
CA GLY A 386 35.27 8.55 32.25
C GLY A 386 35.52 7.68 31.02
N GLY A 387 36.16 6.52 31.19
CA GLY A 387 35.96 5.35 30.32
C GLY A 387 36.48 5.39 28.87
N GLY A 388 37.40 6.29 28.50
CA GLY A 388 37.72 6.52 27.09
C GLY A 388 38.89 5.75 26.43
N GLY A 389 39.91 5.26 27.14
CA GLY A 389 41.11 4.82 26.38
C GLY A 389 42.24 4.05 27.07
N GLY A 390 42.05 3.54 28.29
CA GLY A 390 43.11 2.79 28.98
C GLY A 390 42.82 1.30 29.23
N GLY A 391 41.57 0.87 29.10
CA GLY A 391 41.18 -0.52 29.34
C GLY A 391 41.33 -1.39 28.09
N PRO A 392 41.53 -2.71 28.23
CA PRO A 392 41.45 -3.62 27.09
C PRO A 392 40.08 -3.48 26.43
N PRO A 393 39.99 -3.49 25.07
CA PRO A 393 38.71 -3.40 24.38
C PRO A 393 37.82 -4.57 24.82
N ARG A 394 36.54 -4.28 25.07
CA ARG A 394 35.57 -5.33 25.40
C ARG A 394 35.55 -6.36 24.27
N PRO A 395 35.68 -7.67 24.56
CA PRO A 395 35.45 -8.70 23.56
C PRO A 395 34.08 -8.52 22.91
N THR A 396 34.02 -8.52 21.58
CA THR A 396 32.78 -8.34 20.82
C THR A 396 32.29 -9.66 20.23
N PRO A 397 30.99 -9.97 20.35
CA PRO A 397 30.44 -11.18 19.75
C PRO A 397 30.45 -11.10 18.21
N PRO A 398 30.39 -12.24 17.52
CA PRO A 398 30.26 -12.27 16.06
C PRO A 398 29.04 -11.47 15.59
N ALA A 399 29.23 -10.72 14.50
CA ALA A 399 28.18 -9.93 13.89
C ALA A 399 27.05 -10.83 13.34
N PRO A 400 25.79 -10.34 13.28
CA PRO A 400 24.72 -11.02 12.56
C PRO A 400 25.14 -11.31 11.10
N PRO A 401 24.68 -12.43 10.51
CA PRO A 401 24.70 -12.52 9.05
C PRO A 401 23.82 -11.40 8.45
N PRO A 402 24.22 -10.81 7.31
CA PRO A 402 23.39 -9.84 6.62
C PRO A 402 22.15 -10.56 6.05
N LEU A 403 20.97 -10.22 6.56
CA LEU A 403 19.71 -10.88 6.18
C LEU A 403 19.19 -10.39 4.82
N GLY A 404 19.69 -9.25 4.33
CA GLY A 404 19.22 -8.61 3.12
C GLY A 404 17.80 -8.05 3.24
N ASN A 405 17.30 -7.56 2.10
CA ASN A 405 15.94 -7.02 1.98
C ASN A 405 15.02 -8.02 1.29
N TRP A 406 13.71 -7.83 1.44
CA TRP A 406 12.69 -8.59 0.75
C TRP A 406 12.83 -8.41 -0.76
N THR A 407 12.65 -9.53 -1.44
CA THR A 407 12.55 -9.62 -2.90
C THR A 407 11.09 -9.67 -3.32
N LEU A 408 10.83 -9.59 -4.62
CA LEU A 408 9.47 -9.80 -5.16
C LEU A 408 8.86 -11.13 -4.69
N ALA A 409 9.66 -12.21 -4.59
CA ALA A 409 9.17 -13.50 -4.13
C ALA A 409 8.67 -13.45 -2.68
N ASP A 410 9.37 -12.72 -1.81
CA ASP A 410 8.96 -12.52 -0.42
C ASP A 410 7.63 -11.72 -0.37
N PHE A 411 7.46 -10.68 -1.20
CA PHE A 411 6.18 -9.96 -1.33
C PHE A 411 5.06 -10.87 -1.82
N VAL A 412 5.32 -11.73 -2.81
CA VAL A 412 4.33 -12.68 -3.32
C VAL A 412 3.90 -13.69 -2.25
N GLN A 413 4.87 -14.22 -1.49
CA GLN A 413 4.58 -15.09 -0.37
C GLN A 413 3.77 -14.37 0.72
N HIS A 414 4.16 -13.15 1.08
CA HIS A 414 3.45 -12.33 2.05
C HIS A 414 1.98 -12.12 1.65
N ILE A 415 1.73 -11.69 0.42
CA ILE A 415 0.37 -11.52 -0.13
C ILE A 415 -0.40 -12.84 -0.15
N SER A 416 0.24 -13.95 -0.52
CA SER A 416 -0.40 -15.27 -0.55
C SER A 416 -0.89 -15.70 0.83
N LEU A 417 -0.11 -15.44 1.88
CA LEU A 417 -0.50 -15.75 3.25
C LEU A 417 -1.71 -14.92 3.70
N ILE A 418 -1.72 -13.62 3.41
CA ILE A 418 -2.86 -12.75 3.73
C ILE A 418 -4.10 -13.13 2.92
N TYR A 419 -3.92 -13.48 1.64
CA TYR A 419 -5.01 -13.96 0.79
C TYR A 419 -5.68 -15.21 1.38
N LYS A 420 -4.89 -16.20 1.80
CA LYS A 420 -5.41 -17.44 2.41
C LYS A 420 -6.22 -17.14 3.68
N ASP A 421 -5.73 -16.23 4.50
CA ASP A 421 -6.35 -15.90 5.78
C ASP A 421 -7.63 -15.05 5.63
N VAL A 422 -7.54 -13.95 4.86
CA VAL A 422 -8.60 -12.93 4.81
C VAL A 422 -9.59 -13.18 3.68
N TYR A 423 -9.14 -13.66 2.53
CA TYR A 423 -9.96 -13.69 1.31
C TYR A 423 -10.63 -15.04 1.10
N VAL A 424 -9.91 -16.14 1.28
CA VAL A 424 -10.46 -17.49 1.04
C VAL A 424 -11.64 -17.76 1.96
N ALA A 425 -11.51 -17.46 3.26
CA ALA A 425 -12.58 -17.64 4.24
C ALA A 425 -13.84 -16.82 3.90
N LYS A 426 -13.67 -15.68 3.23
CA LYS A 426 -14.74 -14.75 2.85
C LYS A 426 -15.21 -14.92 1.40
N GLY A 427 -14.69 -15.89 0.65
CA GLY A 427 -15.01 -16.10 -0.77
C GLY A 427 -14.58 -14.93 -1.69
N LEU A 428 -13.62 -14.11 -1.25
CA LEU A 428 -13.17 -12.93 -1.98
C LEU A 428 -12.12 -13.31 -3.04
N LYS A 429 -12.13 -12.58 -4.16
CA LYS A 429 -11.13 -12.74 -5.22
C LYS A 429 -9.83 -12.06 -4.82
N LEU A 430 -8.71 -12.61 -5.30
CA LEU A 430 -7.39 -12.00 -5.15
C LEU A 430 -7.42 -10.57 -5.74
N PRO A 431 -6.85 -9.57 -5.03
CA PRO A 431 -6.95 -8.19 -5.48
C PRO A 431 -6.11 -7.92 -6.73
N ARG A 432 -6.51 -6.89 -7.47
CA ARG A 432 -5.72 -6.31 -8.55
C ARG A 432 -4.81 -5.24 -7.99
N ILE A 433 -3.52 -5.28 -8.31
CA ILE A 433 -2.53 -4.32 -7.81
C ILE A 433 -2.02 -3.46 -8.96
N HIS A 434 -2.40 -2.18 -8.97
CA HIS A 434 -1.93 -1.20 -9.93
C HIS A 434 -0.85 -0.33 -9.30
N CYS A 435 0.25 -0.08 -10.01
CA CYS A 435 1.37 0.69 -9.50
C CYS A 435 1.72 1.89 -10.40
N ILE A 436 2.07 3.00 -9.76
CA ILE A 436 2.62 4.20 -10.38
C ILE A 436 4.04 4.40 -9.86
N GLY A 437 5.00 4.40 -10.78
CA GLY A 437 6.37 4.79 -10.49
C GLY A 437 6.55 6.29 -10.69
N TYR A 438 6.54 7.08 -9.62
CA TYR A 438 6.72 8.53 -9.68
C TYR A 438 8.20 8.88 -9.68
N GLN A 439 8.69 9.41 -10.80
CA GLN A 439 10.12 9.69 -11.00
C GLN A 439 11.04 8.52 -10.59
N ILE A 440 10.53 7.29 -10.68
CA ILE A 440 11.15 6.10 -10.10
C ILE A 440 12.45 5.72 -10.81
N ASP A 441 13.40 5.18 -10.05
CA ASP A 441 14.58 4.54 -10.61
C ASP A 441 14.24 3.25 -11.38
N LYS A 442 15.24 2.69 -12.08
CA LYS A 442 15.04 1.51 -12.91
C LYS A 442 14.65 0.28 -12.09
N ASP A 443 15.30 0.05 -10.96
CA ASP A 443 15.15 -1.19 -10.19
C ASP A 443 13.81 -1.20 -9.43
N GLY A 444 13.43 -0.06 -8.84
CA GLY A 444 12.11 0.16 -8.27
C GLY A 444 11.01 0.06 -9.33
N GLY A 445 11.23 0.63 -10.52
CA GLY A 445 10.30 0.55 -11.64
C GLY A 445 10.08 -0.88 -12.14
N ASP A 446 11.18 -1.63 -12.30
CA ASP A 446 11.16 -3.05 -12.69
C ASP A 446 10.42 -3.89 -11.63
N PHE A 447 10.63 -3.61 -10.34
CA PHE A 447 9.92 -4.27 -9.24
C PHE A 447 8.41 -3.99 -9.29
N LEU A 448 7.98 -2.72 -9.32
CA LEU A 448 6.56 -2.35 -9.33
C LEU A 448 5.82 -2.87 -10.57
N LYS A 449 6.51 -2.90 -11.72
CA LYS A 449 5.99 -3.49 -12.95
C LYS A 449 5.69 -4.97 -12.77
N ARG A 450 6.67 -5.76 -12.30
CA ARG A 450 6.50 -7.20 -12.07
C ARG A 450 5.45 -7.49 -11.01
N LEU A 451 5.38 -6.68 -9.95
CA LEU A 451 4.33 -6.78 -8.94
C LEU A 451 2.95 -6.56 -9.55
N SER A 452 2.78 -5.53 -10.38
CA SER A 452 1.50 -5.26 -11.05
C SER A 452 1.09 -6.39 -12.00
N GLU A 453 2.04 -6.93 -12.78
CA GLU A 453 1.82 -8.06 -13.70
C GLU A 453 1.37 -9.32 -12.95
N GLN A 454 2.05 -9.65 -11.85
CA GLN A 454 1.72 -10.80 -11.00
C GLN A 454 0.27 -10.76 -10.49
N TYR A 455 -0.24 -9.56 -10.21
CA TYR A 455 -1.59 -9.35 -9.66
C TYR A 455 -2.55 -8.71 -10.67
N LYS A 456 -2.36 -8.95 -11.97
CA LYS A 456 -3.29 -8.56 -13.06
C LYS A 456 -3.70 -7.08 -13.04
N GLY A 457 -2.80 -6.23 -12.56
CA GLY A 457 -2.95 -4.78 -12.58
C GLY A 457 -2.21 -4.13 -13.75
N GLN A 458 -1.98 -2.84 -13.63
CA GLN A 458 -1.28 -2.04 -14.62
C GLN A 458 -0.15 -1.28 -13.93
N PHE A 459 0.95 -1.10 -14.65
CA PHE A 459 2.07 -0.27 -14.21
C PHE A 459 2.21 0.92 -15.15
N ARG A 460 2.44 2.11 -14.57
CA ARG A 460 2.80 3.29 -15.34
C ARG A 460 3.89 4.09 -14.66
N MET A 461 4.90 4.46 -15.42
CA MET A 461 5.94 5.39 -15.00
C MET A 461 5.50 6.83 -15.28
N VAL A 462 5.68 7.72 -14.31
CA VAL A 462 5.35 9.15 -14.41
C VAL A 462 6.59 9.96 -14.07
N ARG A 463 7.26 10.50 -15.09
CA ARG A 463 8.49 11.30 -14.91
C ARG A 463 8.23 12.74 -14.52
N LYS A 464 7.05 13.27 -14.82
CA LYS A 464 6.64 14.62 -14.44
C LYS A 464 5.13 14.67 -14.36
N LEU A 465 4.62 15.28 -13.30
CA LEU A 465 3.23 15.68 -13.21
C LEU A 465 3.11 17.09 -13.78
N GLN A 466 2.28 17.23 -14.82
CA GLN A 466 1.96 18.52 -15.41
C GLN A 466 1.05 19.32 -14.50
#